data_AF-A0A7M5XAV2-F1
#
_entry.id   AF-A0A7M5XAV2-F1
#
_cell.length_a   1.000
_cell.length_b   1.000
_cell.length_c   1.000
_cell.angle_alpha   90.00
_cell.angle_beta   90.00
_cell.angle_gamma   90.00
#
_symmetry.space_group_name_H-M   'P 1'
#
loop_
_entity.id
_entity.type
_entity.pdbx_description
1 polymer ?
#
loop_
_entity_poly.entity_id
_entity_poly.type
_entity_poly.pdbx_seq_one_letter_code
_entity_poly.pdbx_strand_id
1 'polypeptide(L)'
;SRNSNLSYAHDLLVYFVNQSVKIYDKTFPVYNVHNLIHLKDDSEMFNCSLDEISSFPFEDYLQIIKKFVRKAQNPLSQIGKRILELEVFNIKERKSSSHKVVISTRGKDSWFILRSEHFLQIKEVLRDGKIGM
;
A
#
# COMPACT_ATOMS: atom_id res chain seq x y z
N SER A 1 28.77 0.02 -15.98
CA SER A 1 28.28 -0.79 -14.85
C SER A 1 27.24 0.03 -14.13
N ARG A 2 26.11 -0.55 -13.70
CA ARG A 2 24.98 0.18 -13.06
C ARG A 2 25.40 1.00 -11.83
N ASN A 3 26.56 0.68 -11.27
CA ASN A 3 27.16 1.30 -10.09
C ASN A 3 28.28 2.32 -10.40
N SER A 4 28.56 2.64 -11.67
CA SER A 4 29.69 3.52 -12.03
C SER A 4 29.58 4.93 -11.45
N ASN A 5 28.36 5.37 -11.16
CA ASN A 5 28.08 6.72 -10.69
C ASN A 5 27.83 6.78 -9.18
N LEU A 6 27.89 5.65 -8.46
CA LEU A 6 27.60 5.62 -7.02
C LEU A 6 28.61 6.46 -6.23
N SER A 7 29.90 6.32 -6.51
CA SER A 7 30.94 7.15 -5.86
C SER A 7 30.75 8.64 -6.17
N TYR A 8 30.43 8.98 -7.42
CA TYR A 8 30.19 10.36 -7.81
C TYR A 8 28.94 10.95 -7.12
N ALA A 9 27.85 10.18 -7.05
CA ALA A 9 26.64 10.58 -6.34
C ALA A 9 26.90 10.76 -4.83
N HIS A 10 27.68 9.87 -4.21
CA HIS A 10 28.10 10.00 -2.82
C HIS A 10 28.86 11.32 -2.59
N ASP A 11 29.83 11.65 -3.45
CA ASP A 11 30.60 12.89 -3.32
C ASP A 11 29.71 14.14 -3.45
N LEU A 12 28.71 14.10 -4.34
CA LEU A 12 27.71 15.17 -4.47
C LEU A 12 26.83 15.31 -3.21
N LEU A 13 26.43 14.19 -2.60
CA LEU A 13 25.62 14.20 -1.37
C LEU A 13 26.43 14.71 -0.17
N VAL A 14 27.68 14.29 -0.04
CA VAL A 14 28.62 14.83 0.97
C VAL A 14 28.82 16.33 0.76
N TYR A 15 29.03 16.76 -0.49
CA TYR A 15 29.14 18.18 -0.82
C TYR A 15 27.88 18.95 -0.43
N PHE A 16 26.70 18.45 -0.80
CA PHE A 16 25.41 19.05 -0.46
C PHE A 16 25.25 19.22 1.06
N VAL A 17 25.46 18.15 1.85
CA VAL A 17 25.35 18.20 3.31
C VAL A 17 26.31 19.24 3.89
N ASN A 18 27.56 19.27 3.42
CA ASN A 18 28.57 20.23 3.89
C ASN A 18 28.22 21.70 3.53
N GLN A 19 27.66 21.96 2.35
CA GLN A 19 27.24 23.32 2.00
C GLN A 19 25.97 23.73 2.74
N SER A 20 25.04 22.80 2.95
CA SER A 20 23.79 23.08 3.66
C SER A 20 24.01 23.57 5.09
N VAL A 21 25.00 23.02 5.79
CA VAL A 21 25.45 23.48 7.12
C VAL A 21 25.87 24.95 7.12
N LYS A 22 26.54 25.41 6.05
CA LYS A 22 27.01 26.81 5.96
C LYS A 22 25.85 27.80 5.75
N ILE A 23 24.78 27.35 5.11
CA ILE A 23 23.63 28.19 4.74
C ILE A 23 22.59 28.19 5.87
N TYR A 24 22.35 27.04 6.49
CA TYR A 24 21.23 26.80 7.41
C TYR A 24 21.64 26.51 8.86
N ASP A 25 22.92 26.68 9.19
CA ASP A 25 23.54 26.39 10.49
C ASP A 25 23.85 24.89 10.75
N LYS A 26 24.69 24.64 11.75
CA LYS A 26 25.18 23.31 12.17
C LYS A 26 24.07 22.39 12.68
N THR A 27 22.89 22.92 12.97
CA THR A 27 21.71 22.13 13.37
C THR A 27 20.92 21.61 12.18
N PHE A 28 21.20 22.09 10.96
CA PHE A 28 20.52 21.65 9.74
C PHE A 28 20.67 20.17 9.39
N PRO A 29 21.86 19.53 9.50
CA PRO A 29 22.03 18.12 9.19
C PRO A 29 21.45 17.24 10.30
N VAL A 30 20.14 17.32 10.48
CA VAL A 30 19.36 16.37 11.27
C VAL A 30 19.43 14.99 10.62
N TYR A 31 19.04 13.96 11.37
CA TYR A 31 19.09 12.55 10.96
C TYR A 31 18.76 12.30 9.48
N ASN A 32 17.64 12.85 8.99
CA ASN A 32 17.21 12.65 7.60
C ASN A 32 18.19 13.20 6.55
N VAL A 33 18.83 14.34 6.83
CA VAL A 33 19.80 14.98 5.91
C VAL A 33 21.14 14.26 5.99
N HIS A 34 21.55 13.82 7.18
CA HIS A 34 22.77 13.03 7.35
C HIS A 34 22.66 11.69 6.62
N ASN A 35 21.51 11.01 6.71
CA ASN A 35 21.28 9.71 6.05
C ASN A 35 21.48 9.73 4.54
N LEU A 36 21.41 10.90 3.89
CA LEU A 36 21.66 11.02 2.46
C LEU A 36 23.05 10.50 2.07
N ILE A 37 24.08 10.69 2.91
CA ILE A 37 25.43 10.21 2.59
C ILE A 37 25.51 8.68 2.58
N HIS A 38 24.61 7.99 3.30
CA HIS A 38 24.57 6.53 3.40
C HIS A 38 23.76 5.85 2.30
N LEU A 39 23.05 6.59 1.44
CA LEU A 39 22.27 6.01 0.34
C LEU A 39 23.11 5.15 -0.61
N LYS A 40 24.39 5.52 -0.79
CA LYS A 40 25.35 4.75 -1.57
C LYS A 40 25.62 3.40 -0.91
N ASP A 41 25.85 3.40 0.40
CA ASP A 41 26.11 2.19 1.19
C ASP A 41 24.88 1.27 1.18
N ASP A 42 23.67 1.83 1.31
CA ASP A 42 22.42 1.06 1.22
C ASP A 42 22.25 0.41 -0.15
N SER A 43 22.48 1.16 -1.24
CA SER A 43 22.39 0.62 -2.61
C SER A 43 23.41 -0.49 -2.87
N GLU A 44 24.64 -0.35 -2.36
CA GLU A 44 25.67 -1.39 -2.45
C GLU A 44 25.32 -2.61 -1.58
N MET A 45 24.86 -2.41 -0.35
CA MET A 45 24.55 -3.47 0.61
C MET A 45 23.38 -4.34 0.14
N PHE A 46 22.31 -3.73 -0.36
CA PHE A 46 21.14 -4.45 -0.87
C PHE A 46 21.28 -4.85 -2.34
N ASN A 47 22.36 -4.42 -3.01
CA ASN A 47 22.62 -4.64 -4.43
C ASN A 47 21.40 -4.31 -5.32
N CYS A 48 20.71 -3.22 -4.97
CA CYS A 48 19.50 -2.76 -5.64
C CYS A 48 19.62 -1.28 -6.00
N SER A 49 18.77 -0.85 -6.92
CA SER A 49 18.68 0.55 -7.33
C SER A 49 17.99 1.40 -6.25
N LEU A 50 18.19 2.71 -6.31
CA LEU A 50 17.53 3.65 -5.40
C LEU A 50 16.00 3.59 -5.54
N ASP A 51 15.49 3.29 -6.74
CA ASP A 51 14.05 3.15 -7.00
C ASP A 51 13.42 2.02 -6.18
N GLU A 52 14.19 0.96 -5.90
CA GLU A 52 13.75 -0.20 -5.11
C GLU A 52 13.79 0.05 -3.60
N ILE A 53 14.66 0.94 -3.14
CA ILE A 53 14.78 1.36 -1.73
C ILE A 53 13.80 2.52 -1.42
N SER A 54 13.32 3.20 -2.46
CA SER A 54 12.45 4.37 -2.32
C SER A 54 11.18 4.06 -1.53
N SER A 55 10.87 4.91 -0.56
CA SER A 55 9.62 4.82 0.21
C SER A 55 8.40 5.37 -0.55
N PHE A 56 8.57 5.84 -1.79
CA PHE A 56 7.50 6.47 -2.58
C PHE A 56 6.24 5.59 -2.72
N PRO A 57 6.33 4.26 -2.95
CA PRO A 57 5.14 3.40 -3.02
C PRO A 57 4.31 3.37 -1.72
N PHE A 58 4.93 3.67 -0.58
CA PHE A 58 4.27 3.67 0.73
C PHE A 58 3.72 5.04 1.13
N GLU A 59 3.93 6.07 0.31
CA GLU A 59 3.52 7.44 0.65
C GLU A 59 2.00 7.57 0.76
N ASP A 60 1.25 6.91 -0.13
CA ASP A 60 -0.22 6.92 -0.09
C ASP A 60 -0.75 6.34 1.23
N TYR A 61 -0.18 5.21 1.66
CA TYR A 61 -0.55 4.60 2.94
C TYR A 61 -0.12 5.45 4.14
N LEU A 62 1.03 6.12 4.07
CA LEU A 62 1.49 7.05 5.11
C LEU A 62 0.52 8.23 5.27
N GLN A 63 -0.07 8.73 4.18
CA GLN A 63 -1.11 9.77 4.24
C GLN A 63 -2.36 9.28 4.98
N ILE A 64 -2.74 8.01 4.81
CA ILE A 64 -3.86 7.39 5.54
C ILE A 64 -3.52 7.31 7.03
N ILE A 65 -2.35 6.79 7.40
CA ILE A 65 -1.91 6.70 8.80
C ILE A 65 -1.92 8.09 9.45
N LYS A 66 -1.42 9.11 8.75
CA LYS A 66 -1.42 10.50 9.24
C LYS A 66 -2.82 11.00 9.59
N LYS A 67 -3.84 10.65 8.80
CA LYS A 67 -5.24 11.03 9.08
C LYS A 67 -5.81 10.37 10.35
N PHE A 68 -5.20 9.29 10.85
CA PHE A 68 -5.62 8.66 12.11
C PHE A 68 -5.14 9.42 13.34
N VAL A 69 -4.09 10.24 13.22
CA VAL A 69 -3.57 11.06 14.30
C VAL A 69 -4.30 12.41 14.31
N ARG A 70 -5.16 12.64 15.31
CA ARG A 70 -5.92 13.89 15.45
C ARG A 70 -5.19 14.94 16.28
N LYS A 71 -4.40 14.50 17.27
CA LYS A 71 -3.59 15.34 18.17
C LYS A 71 -2.21 14.72 18.33
N ALA A 72 -1.20 15.50 18.66
CA ALA A 72 0.18 15.02 18.83
C ALA A 72 0.37 14.08 20.04
N GLN A 73 -0.60 13.99 20.95
CA GLN A 73 -0.50 13.15 22.16
C GLN A 73 -0.76 11.68 21.82
N ASN A 74 0.15 10.78 22.22
CA ASN A 74 0.00 9.33 22.07
C ASN A 74 -0.40 8.88 20.64
N PRO A 75 0.35 9.27 19.59
CA PRO A 75 -0.01 9.02 18.19
C PRO A 75 -0.11 7.53 17.87
N LEU A 76 0.79 6.71 18.41
CA LEU A 76 0.77 5.25 18.23
C LEU A 76 -0.52 4.63 18.77
N SER A 77 -0.96 5.04 19.96
CA SER A 77 -2.22 4.55 20.55
C SER A 77 -3.44 4.99 19.73
N GLN A 78 -3.43 6.21 19.18
CA GLN A 78 -4.51 6.67 18.29
C GLN A 78 -4.59 5.82 17.02
N ILE A 79 -3.45 5.58 16.37
CA ILE A 79 -3.36 4.74 15.17
C ILE A 79 -3.85 3.32 15.47
N GLY A 80 -3.33 2.69 16.52
CA GLY A 80 -3.71 1.32 16.90
C GLY A 80 -5.22 1.18 17.18
N LYS A 81 -5.80 2.11 17.95
CA LYS A 81 -7.25 2.12 18.21
C LYS A 81 -8.05 2.30 16.93
N ARG A 82 -7.62 3.20 16.03
CA ARG A 82 -8.32 3.48 14.78
C ARG A 82 -8.29 2.29 13.82
N ILE A 83 -7.18 1.56 13.75
CA ILE A 83 -7.09 0.31 12.97
C ILE A 83 -8.08 -0.73 13.51
N LEU A 84 -8.11 -0.94 14.83
CA LEU A 84 -9.05 -1.87 15.45
C LEU A 84 -10.53 -1.49 15.20
N GLU A 85 -10.86 -0.20 15.28
CA GLU A 85 -12.21 0.29 14.95
C GLU A 85 -12.62 -0.06 13.51
N LEU A 86 -11.72 0.14 12.54
CA LEU A 86 -11.96 -0.13 11.12
C LEU A 86 -12.14 -1.63 10.86
N GLU A 87 -11.34 -2.47 11.51
CA GLU A 87 -11.48 -3.93 11.42
C GLU A 87 -12.83 -4.40 11.96
N VAL A 88 -13.25 -3.90 13.12
CA VAL A 88 -14.55 -4.23 13.72
C VAL A 88 -15.72 -3.76 12.84
N PHE A 89 -15.63 -2.57 12.25
CA PHE A 89 -16.64 -2.05 11.34
C PHE A 89 -16.78 -2.92 10.09
N ASN A 90 -15.66 -3.28 9.43
CA ASN A 90 -15.67 -4.16 8.26
C ASN A 90 -16.24 -5.56 8.56
N ILE A 91 -16.05 -6.08 9.78
CA ILE A 91 -16.66 -7.35 10.20
C ILE A 91 -18.18 -7.22 10.32
N LYS A 92 -18.70 -6.06 10.75
CA LYS A 92 -20.14 -5.83 10.88
C LYS A 92 -20.83 -5.75 9.51
N GLU A 93 -20.25 -5.05 8.53
CA GLU A 93 -20.82 -4.96 7.17
C GLU A 93 -20.90 -6.33 6.48
N ARG A 94 -19.92 -7.21 6.72
CA ARG A 94 -19.94 -8.58 6.17
C ARG A 94 -21.01 -9.48 6.79
N LYS A 95 -21.47 -9.20 8.02
CA LYS A 95 -22.50 -10.01 8.71
C LYS A 95 -23.93 -9.58 8.38
N SER A 96 -24.15 -8.38 7.84
CA SER A 96 -25.48 -7.87 7.47
C SER A 96 -26.00 -8.35 6.11
N SER A 97 -25.21 -9.06 5.31
CA SER A 97 -25.66 -9.64 4.03
C SER A 97 -25.92 -11.14 4.17
N SER A 98 -27.14 -11.50 4.59
CA SER A 98 -27.73 -12.75 4.12
C SER A 98 -27.77 -12.69 2.59
N HIS A 99 -26.78 -13.28 1.93
CA HIS A 99 -26.67 -13.26 0.47
C HIS A 99 -27.85 -14.03 -0.13
N LYS A 100 -28.97 -13.35 -0.42
CA LYS A 100 -29.90 -13.83 -1.45
C LYS A 100 -29.13 -13.72 -2.75
N VAL A 101 -28.65 -14.86 -3.26
CA VAL A 101 -28.11 -14.93 -4.62
C VAL A 101 -29.26 -14.59 -5.56
N VAL A 102 -29.28 -13.36 -6.08
CA VAL A 102 -30.21 -12.95 -7.12
C VAL A 102 -29.58 -13.39 -8.45
N ILE A 103 -30.04 -14.53 -8.96
CA ILE A 103 -29.59 -15.07 -10.23
C ILE A 103 -30.23 -14.26 -11.37
N SER A 104 -29.40 -13.65 -12.22
CA SER A 104 -29.83 -12.87 -13.39
C SER A 104 -29.66 -13.68 -14.67
N THR A 105 -30.60 -13.54 -15.61
CA THR A 105 -30.51 -14.10 -16.96
C THR A 105 -29.83 -13.15 -17.96
N ARG A 106 -29.47 -11.92 -17.53
CA ARG A 106 -28.94 -10.86 -18.39
C ARG A 106 -27.66 -10.29 -17.77
N GLY A 107 -26.50 -10.75 -18.25
CA GLY A 107 -25.19 -10.21 -17.87
C GLY A 107 -24.18 -11.28 -17.45
N LYS A 108 -23.00 -10.85 -16.96
CA LYS A 108 -21.89 -11.73 -16.53
C LYS A 108 -22.30 -12.75 -15.47
N ASP A 109 -23.34 -12.46 -14.71
CA ASP A 109 -23.86 -13.30 -13.63
C ASP A 109 -24.75 -14.47 -14.11
N SER A 110 -24.87 -14.66 -15.43
CA SER A 110 -25.61 -15.78 -16.05
C SER A 110 -24.74 -17.00 -16.36
N TRP A 111 -23.42 -16.92 -16.14
CA TRP A 111 -22.47 -17.99 -16.43
C TRP A 111 -21.90 -18.60 -15.15
N PHE A 112 -21.96 -19.92 -15.02
CA PHE A 112 -21.47 -20.66 -13.87
C PHE A 112 -20.49 -21.73 -14.31
N ILE A 113 -19.42 -21.93 -13.54
CA ILE A 113 -18.50 -23.05 -13.72
C ILE A 113 -18.88 -24.20 -12.78
N LEU A 114 -19.00 -25.39 -13.33
CA LEU A 114 -19.28 -26.61 -12.59
C LEU A 114 -17.98 -27.16 -12.00
N ARG A 115 -18.09 -28.02 -10.98
CA ARG A 115 -16.92 -28.76 -10.45
C ARG A 115 -16.29 -29.72 -11.47
N SER A 116 -16.98 -29.96 -12.58
CA SER A 116 -16.48 -30.68 -13.76
C SER A 116 -15.77 -29.77 -14.77
N GLU A 117 -15.49 -28.52 -14.43
CA GLU A 117 -14.88 -27.49 -15.29
C GLU A 117 -15.67 -27.15 -16.57
N HIS A 118 -16.94 -27.52 -16.61
CA HIS A 118 -17.86 -27.11 -17.68
C HIS A 118 -18.56 -25.80 -17.33
N PHE A 119 -18.91 -25.02 -18.36
CA PHE A 119 -19.64 -23.76 -18.20
C PHE A 119 -21.14 -23.93 -18.50
N LEU A 120 -21.98 -23.33 -17.66
CA LEU A 120 -23.44 -23.33 -17.83
C LEU A 120 -23.94 -21.89 -17.95
N GLN A 121 -24.79 -21.63 -18.96
CA GLN A 121 -25.46 -20.33 -19.12
C GLN A 121 -26.93 -20.45 -18.74
N ILE A 122 -27.37 -19.62 -17.80
CA ILE A 122 -28.78 -19.56 -17.37
C ILE A 122 -29.57 -18.71 -18.36
N LYS A 123 -30.43 -19.37 -19.14
CA LYS A 123 -31.30 -18.71 -20.13
C LYS A 123 -32.65 -18.28 -19.54
N GLU A 124 -33.16 -19.00 -18.55
CA GLU A 124 -34.45 -18.72 -17.91
C GLU A 124 -34.42 -19.14 -16.43
N VAL A 125 -35.03 -18.33 -15.55
CA VAL A 125 -35.19 -18.65 -14.13
C VAL A 125 -36.68 -18.86 -13.86
N LEU A 126 -37.08 -20.12 -13.70
CA LEU A 126 -38.45 -20.48 -13.33
C LEU A 126 -38.68 -20.10 -11.86
N ARG A 127 -39.81 -19.42 -11.57
CA ARG A 127 -40.11 -18.84 -10.25
C ARG A 127 -40.29 -19.87 -9.12
N ASP A 128 -40.30 -21.17 -9.44
CA ASP A 128 -40.57 -22.25 -8.48
C ASP A 128 -39.34 -23.08 -8.08
N GLY A 129 -38.12 -22.59 -8.36
CA GLY A 129 -36.90 -23.17 -7.77
C GLY A 129 -36.58 -24.61 -8.19
N LYS A 130 -37.21 -25.14 -9.24
CA LYS A 130 -36.81 -26.40 -9.89
C LYS A 130 -36.10 -26.09 -11.21
N ILE A 131 -34.86 -26.57 -11.31
CA ILE A 131 -34.00 -26.45 -12.48
C ILE A 131 -34.48 -27.48 -13.52
N GLY A 132 -35.03 -27.00 -14.63
CA GLY A 132 -35.16 -27.81 -15.85
C GLY A 132 -33.79 -27.90 -16.51
N MET A 133 -33.35 -29.13 -16.79
CA MET A 133 -32.05 -29.42 -17.42
C MET A 133 -31.97 -28.90 -18.85
#